data_AF-A0A2W6CYN8-F1
#
_entry.id   AF-A0A2W6CYN8-F1
#
_cell.length_a   1.000
_cell.length_b   1.000
_cell.length_c   1.000
_cell.angle_alpha   90.00
_cell.angle_beta   90.00
_cell.angle_gamma   90.00
#
_symmetry.space_group_name_H-M   'P 1'
#
loop_
_entity.id
_entity.type
_entity.pdbx_description
1 polymer ?
#
loop_
_entity_poly.entity_id
_entity_poly.type
_entity_poly.pdbx_seq_one_letter_code
_entity_poly.pdbx_strand_id
1 'polypeptide(L)'
;MSAKQLSAACAELGVPIERSVISNLENKRRATVSLAELIALSRVLEVPPLLLAFPVGREQETEVLPSQTVPTWSAATWFSGEAGFPHDAGGPSEPMHGARWENADPNFEQGSVPLQLFRDHTLQLEQRSLNRMAAQSLSIAAETAATDAERAAHVQTADSYEGRVRHFEDAIRRTRSEMRKAGLVPPPLPPALGHLDGQATS
;
A
#
# COMPACT_ATOMS: atom_id res chain seq x y z
N MET A 1 4.97 -25.05 12.63
CA MET A 1 6.41 -24.92 12.94
C MET A 1 6.61 -24.96 14.45
N SER A 2 7.61 -25.66 14.98
CA SER A 2 7.91 -25.66 16.43
C SER A 2 8.81 -24.49 16.82
N ALA A 3 8.83 -24.08 18.10
CA ALA A 3 9.71 -23.03 18.60
C ALA A 3 11.21 -23.30 18.35
N LYS A 4 11.63 -24.58 18.33
CA LYS A 4 13.01 -24.97 17.99
C LYS A 4 13.31 -24.71 16.51
N GLN A 5 12.38 -25.07 15.62
CA GLN A 5 12.53 -24.83 14.19
C GLN A 5 12.52 -23.33 13.88
N LEU A 6 11.62 -22.57 14.52
CA LEU A 6 11.53 -21.11 14.37
C LEU A 6 12.84 -20.44 14.81
N SER A 7 13.39 -20.83 15.96
CA SER A 7 14.68 -20.35 16.45
C SER A 7 15.82 -20.58 15.44
N ALA A 8 15.91 -21.80 14.89
CA ALA A 8 16.92 -22.13 13.90
C ALA A 8 16.77 -21.30 12.61
N ALA A 9 15.56 -21.14 12.10
CA ALA A 9 15.29 -20.35 10.91
C ALA A 9 15.57 -18.84 11.11
N CYS A 10 15.29 -18.30 12.30
CA CYS A 10 15.68 -16.91 12.61
C CYS A 10 17.20 -16.74 12.65
N ALA A 11 17.94 -17.73 13.17
CA ALA A 11 19.41 -17.72 13.15
C ALA A 11 19.99 -17.78 11.72
N GLU A 12 19.38 -18.55 10.83
CA GLU A 12 19.75 -18.59 9.40
C GLU A 12 19.56 -17.23 8.69
N LEU A 13 18.62 -16.40 9.15
CA LEU A 13 18.41 -15.02 8.68
C LEU A 13 19.39 -14.00 9.30
N GLY A 14 20.28 -14.43 10.19
CA GLY A 14 21.21 -13.53 10.90
C GLY A 14 20.57 -12.76 12.05
N VAL A 15 19.35 -13.11 12.46
CA VAL A 15 18.64 -12.53 13.62
C VAL A 15 18.36 -13.65 14.62
N PRO A 16 19.36 -14.07 15.44
CA PRO A 16 19.17 -15.20 16.35
C PRO A 16 18.12 -14.86 17.42
N ILE A 17 17.07 -15.68 17.49
CA ILE A 17 16.04 -15.62 18.53
C ILE A 17 16.02 -16.97 19.25
N GLU A 18 16.39 -16.97 20.53
CA GLU A 18 16.46 -18.19 21.33
C GLU A 18 15.09 -18.87 21.49
N ARG A 19 15.05 -20.21 21.53
CA ARG A 19 13.81 -20.97 21.75
C ARG A 19 13.09 -20.53 23.03
N SER A 20 13.84 -20.24 24.09
CA SER A 20 13.30 -19.78 25.37
C SER A 20 12.63 -18.41 25.23
N VAL A 21 13.19 -17.53 24.39
CA VAL A 21 12.63 -16.21 24.08
C VAL A 21 11.32 -16.36 23.31
N ILE A 22 11.28 -17.20 22.28
CA ILE A 22 10.06 -17.51 21.52
C ILE A 22 8.97 -18.03 22.47
N SER A 23 9.32 -18.99 23.33
CA SER A 23 8.38 -19.53 24.31
C SER A 23 7.89 -18.46 25.31
N ASN A 24 8.74 -17.50 25.68
CA ASN A 24 8.33 -16.40 26.54
C ASN A 24 7.39 -15.42 25.84
N LEU A 25 7.58 -15.17 24.54
CA LEU A 25 6.65 -14.36 23.74
C LEU A 25 5.29 -15.06 23.61
N GLU A 26 5.25 -16.35 23.25
CA GLU A 26 4.01 -17.14 23.11
C GLU A 26 3.20 -17.18 24.41
N ASN A 27 3.88 -17.26 25.56
CA ASN A 27 3.24 -17.31 26.87
C ASN A 27 3.05 -15.92 27.51
N LYS A 28 3.23 -14.83 26.76
CA LYS A 28 3.09 -13.44 27.25
C LYS A 28 3.97 -13.11 28.46
N ARG A 29 5.06 -13.85 28.69
CA ARG A 29 6.05 -13.61 29.76
C ARG A 29 7.12 -12.59 29.35
N ARG A 30 7.27 -12.34 28.05
CA ARG A 30 8.03 -11.22 27.50
C ARG A 30 7.06 -10.33 26.74
N ALA A 31 6.94 -9.07 27.17
CA ALA A 31 6.04 -8.09 26.56
C ALA A 31 6.69 -7.30 25.40
N THR A 32 8.01 -7.44 25.22
CA THR A 32 8.76 -6.66 24.23
C THR A 32 9.25 -7.52 23.08
N VAL A 33 9.12 -7.01 21.86
CA VAL A 33 9.73 -7.57 20.65
C VAL A 33 10.43 -6.40 19.93
N SER A 34 11.68 -6.58 19.55
CA SER A 34 12.37 -5.57 18.74
C SER A 34 11.85 -5.56 17.31
N LEU A 35 12.05 -4.46 16.58
CA LEU A 35 11.67 -4.37 15.18
C LEU A 35 12.36 -5.44 14.31
N ALA A 36 13.64 -5.73 14.59
CA ALA A 36 14.39 -6.78 13.90
C ALA A 36 13.80 -8.17 14.16
N GLU A 37 13.43 -8.47 15.41
CA GLU A 37 12.75 -9.72 15.77
C GLU A 37 11.39 -9.83 15.06
N LEU A 38 10.59 -8.75 15.05
CA LEU A 38 9.28 -8.73 14.36
C LEU A 38 9.44 -9.07 12.88
N ILE A 39 10.34 -8.38 12.17
CA ILE A 39 10.58 -8.60 10.74
C ILE A 39 11.10 -10.02 10.47
N ALA A 40 12.03 -10.51 11.29
CA ALA A 40 12.56 -11.87 11.15
C ALA A 40 11.46 -12.92 11.37
N LEU A 41 10.65 -12.77 12.41
CA LEU A 41 9.53 -13.66 12.70
C LEU A 41 8.51 -13.65 11.56
N SER A 42 8.14 -12.47 11.03
CA SER A 42 7.26 -12.34 9.86
C SER A 42 7.80 -13.09 8.64
N ARG A 43 9.10 -12.94 8.36
CA ARG A 43 9.75 -13.58 7.22
C ARG A 43 9.80 -15.10 7.34
N VAL A 44 10.04 -15.63 8.54
CA VAL A 44 10.08 -17.08 8.79
C VAL A 44 8.69 -17.69 8.84
N LEU A 45 7.72 -17.00 9.42
CA LEU A 45 6.34 -17.47 9.55
C LEU A 45 5.52 -17.25 8.26
N GLU A 46 6.06 -16.52 7.28
CA GLU A 46 5.41 -16.19 6.01
C GLU A 46 4.10 -15.40 6.22
N VAL A 47 4.10 -14.53 7.23
CA VAL A 47 2.95 -13.67 7.57
C VAL A 47 3.40 -12.19 7.48
N PRO A 48 2.58 -11.30 6.88
CA PRO A 48 2.87 -9.87 6.87
C PRO A 48 3.15 -9.32 8.29
N PRO A 49 4.17 -8.47 8.49
CA PRO A 49 4.48 -7.90 9.82
C PRO A 49 3.30 -7.19 10.47
N LEU A 50 2.49 -6.50 9.66
CA LEU A 50 1.26 -5.85 10.10
C LEU A 50 0.32 -6.83 10.81
N LEU A 51 0.18 -8.07 10.33
CA LEU A 51 -0.72 -9.07 10.93
C LEU A 51 -0.19 -9.68 12.23
N LEU A 52 1.12 -9.60 12.48
CA LEU A 52 1.68 -9.94 13.79
C LEU A 52 1.48 -8.83 14.82
N ALA A 53 1.45 -7.57 14.38
CA ALA A 53 1.19 -6.41 15.23
C ALA A 53 -0.31 -6.22 15.49
N PHE A 54 -1.14 -6.32 14.44
CA PHE A 54 -2.58 -6.10 14.47
C PHE A 54 -3.30 -7.26 13.77
N PRO A 55 -3.99 -8.14 14.50
CA PRO A 55 -4.56 -9.37 13.96
C PRO A 55 -5.89 -9.11 13.22
N VAL A 56 -5.83 -8.33 12.13
CA VAL A 56 -6.99 -7.94 11.30
C VAL A 56 -7.78 -9.18 10.87
N GLY A 57 -9.10 -9.15 11.06
CA GLY A 57 -10.01 -10.24 10.72
C GLY A 57 -10.00 -11.42 11.72
N ARG A 58 -9.13 -11.40 12.74
CA ARG A 58 -9.14 -12.40 13.83
C ARG A 58 -9.64 -11.80 15.14
N GLU A 59 -9.30 -10.54 15.41
CA GLU A 59 -9.79 -9.79 16.57
C GLU A 59 -10.47 -8.51 16.09
N GLN A 60 -11.63 -8.17 16.65
CA GLN A 60 -12.36 -6.95 16.29
C GLN A 60 -11.67 -5.69 16.83
N GLU A 61 -11.10 -5.80 18.03
CA GLU A 61 -10.41 -4.72 18.72
C GLU A 61 -9.03 -5.18 19.17
N THR A 62 -8.10 -4.24 19.30
CA THR A 62 -6.73 -4.50 19.72
C THR A 62 -6.20 -3.35 20.57
N GLU A 63 -5.28 -3.66 21.50
CA GLU A 63 -4.59 -2.65 22.30
C GLU A 63 -3.47 -2.04 21.45
N VAL A 64 -3.69 -0.81 20.96
CA VAL A 64 -2.72 -0.11 20.08
C VAL A 64 -1.65 0.63 20.88
N LEU A 65 -2.00 1.11 22.07
CA LEU A 65 -1.12 1.73 23.07
C LEU A 65 -1.55 1.24 24.46
N PRO A 66 -0.68 1.33 25.49
CA PRO A 66 -1.04 0.90 26.85
C PRO A 66 -2.38 1.48 27.31
N SER A 67 -3.31 0.60 27.67
CA SER A 67 -4.68 0.93 28.09
C SER A 67 -5.55 1.61 27.02
N GLN A 68 -5.17 1.53 25.74
CA GLN A 68 -5.94 2.08 24.62
C GLN A 68 -6.31 0.98 23.63
N THR A 69 -7.57 0.58 23.68
CA THR A 69 -8.17 -0.40 22.77
C THR A 69 -8.94 0.33 21.66
N VAL A 70 -8.70 -0.07 20.42
CA VAL A 70 -9.33 0.51 19.22
C VAL A 70 -9.75 -0.62 18.26
N PRO A 71 -10.64 -0.37 17.29
CA PRO A 71 -10.91 -1.35 16.23
C PRO A 71 -9.61 -1.74 15.52
N THR A 72 -9.38 -3.03 15.34
CA THR A 72 -8.11 -3.57 14.80
C THR A 72 -7.81 -3.00 13.42
N TRP A 73 -8.85 -2.77 12.61
CA TRP A 73 -8.70 -2.13 11.29
C TRP A 73 -8.21 -0.68 11.39
N SER A 74 -8.69 0.08 12.38
CA SER A 74 -8.25 1.46 12.61
C SER A 74 -6.79 1.53 13.07
N ALA A 75 -6.34 0.59 13.91
CA ALA A 75 -4.93 0.48 14.27
C ALA A 75 -4.05 0.15 13.05
N ALA A 76 -4.51 -0.77 12.20
CA ALA A 76 -3.80 -1.15 10.98
C ALA A 76 -3.65 -0.01 9.98
N THR A 77 -4.72 0.75 9.72
CA THR A 77 -4.69 1.90 8.80
C THR A 77 -3.90 3.08 9.36
N TRP A 78 -3.89 3.27 10.67
CA TRP A 78 -2.97 4.21 11.31
C TRP A 78 -1.52 3.80 11.14
N PHE A 79 -1.18 2.55 11.47
CA PHE A 79 0.18 2.04 11.35
C PHE A 79 0.72 2.08 9.91
N SER A 80 -0.16 1.88 8.93
CA SER A 80 0.19 1.96 7.50
C SER A 80 0.15 3.39 6.94
N GLY A 81 -0.15 4.41 7.74
CA GLY A 81 -0.21 5.80 7.29
C GLY A 81 -1.38 6.12 6.35
N GLU A 82 -2.45 5.33 6.41
CA GLU A 82 -3.69 5.54 5.63
C GLU A 82 -4.71 6.41 6.39
N ALA A 83 -4.64 6.40 7.72
CA ALA A 83 -5.60 7.02 8.62
C ALA A 83 -4.88 7.69 9.80
N GLY A 84 -5.47 8.76 10.35
CA GLY A 84 -5.01 9.36 11.61
C GLY A 84 -5.16 8.40 12.79
N PHE A 85 -4.62 8.78 13.95
CA PHE A 85 -4.75 7.95 15.15
C PHE A 85 -6.23 7.86 15.58
N PRO A 86 -6.76 6.66 15.93
CA PRO A 86 -8.21 6.47 16.09
C PRO A 86 -8.86 7.29 17.22
N HIS A 87 -8.09 7.75 18.21
CA HIS A 87 -8.62 8.49 19.37
C HIS A 87 -8.79 10.00 19.11
N ASP A 88 -8.06 10.55 18.13
CA ASP A 88 -8.16 11.98 17.77
C ASP A 88 -9.47 12.30 17.03
N ALA A 89 -10.23 11.26 16.65
CA ALA A 89 -11.49 11.37 15.91
C ALA A 89 -12.72 11.77 16.76
N GLY A 90 -12.59 11.94 18.08
CA GLY A 90 -13.68 12.44 18.93
C GLY A 90 -14.89 11.50 19.02
N GLY A 91 -14.76 10.44 19.83
CA GLY A 91 -15.87 9.54 20.20
C GLY A 91 -16.04 8.32 19.30
N PRO A 92 -16.95 7.38 19.66
CA PRO A 92 -17.14 6.11 18.96
C PRO A 92 -17.79 6.37 17.60
N SER A 93 -16.96 6.72 16.62
CA SER A 93 -17.38 6.84 15.23
C SER A 93 -17.27 5.46 14.58
N GLU A 94 -18.40 5.00 14.06
CA GLU A 94 -18.50 3.83 13.20
C GLU A 94 -17.43 3.82 12.11
N PRO A 95 -16.97 2.63 11.66
CA PRO A 95 -15.87 2.53 10.71
C PRO A 95 -16.27 3.07 9.33
N MET A 96 -16.07 4.38 9.11
CA MET A 96 -16.12 4.95 7.76
C MET A 96 -14.93 4.46 6.95
N HIS A 97 -15.21 3.56 6.01
CA HIS A 97 -14.23 3.08 5.06
C HIS A 97 -13.90 4.20 4.06
N GLY A 98 -12.66 4.69 4.07
CA GLY A 98 -12.11 5.52 3.00
C GLY A 98 -12.34 7.04 3.08
N ALA A 99 -12.88 7.57 4.19
CA ALA A 99 -12.89 9.01 4.42
C ALA A 99 -11.56 9.45 5.05
N ARG A 100 -10.88 10.42 4.43
CA ARG A 100 -9.81 11.19 5.08
C ARG A 100 -10.42 11.79 6.34
N TRP A 101 -9.90 11.43 7.51
CA TRP A 101 -10.43 11.89 8.80
C TRP A 101 -10.37 13.42 8.83
N GLU A 102 -11.53 14.08 8.90
CA GLU A 102 -11.63 15.54 8.98
C GLU A 102 -10.93 16.13 10.22
N ASN A 103 -10.49 15.28 11.16
CA ASN A 103 -9.79 15.61 12.40
C ASN A 103 -8.42 14.93 12.57
N ALA A 104 -7.78 14.43 11.50
CA ALA A 104 -6.43 13.88 11.64
C ALA A 104 -5.45 14.97 12.14
N ASP A 105 -4.56 14.62 13.07
CA ASP A 105 -3.46 15.49 13.48
C ASP A 105 -2.72 16.01 12.22
N PRO A 106 -2.65 17.34 12.00
CA PRO A 106 -1.97 17.92 10.84
C PRO A 106 -0.53 17.42 10.67
N ASN A 107 0.16 17.12 11.78
CA ASN A 107 1.52 16.56 11.74
C ASN A 107 1.53 15.13 11.20
N PHE A 108 0.53 14.31 11.55
CA PHE A 108 0.40 12.96 11.03
C PHE A 108 0.05 12.99 9.54
N GLU A 109 -0.86 13.87 9.12
CA GLU A 109 -1.18 14.05 7.70
C GLU A 109 0.10 14.39 6.92
N GLN A 110 0.88 15.37 7.40
CA GLN A 110 2.13 15.74 6.75
C GLN A 110 3.17 14.60 6.77
N GLY A 111 3.27 13.85 7.86
CA GLY A 111 4.18 12.71 7.99
C GLY A 111 3.83 11.53 7.08
N SER A 112 2.56 11.38 6.71
CA SER A 112 2.08 10.29 5.83
C SER A 112 2.20 10.58 4.33
N VAL A 113 2.50 11.83 3.94
CA VAL A 113 2.63 12.25 2.53
C VAL A 113 3.53 11.32 1.70
N PRO A 114 4.72 10.89 2.17
CA PRO A 114 5.54 9.96 1.40
C PRO A 114 4.82 8.64 1.07
N LEU A 115 4.10 8.06 2.02
CA LEU A 115 3.36 6.81 1.82
C LEU A 115 2.20 7.01 0.83
N GLN A 116 1.47 8.13 0.95
CA GLN A 116 0.38 8.47 0.04
C GLN A 116 0.88 8.64 -1.41
N LEU A 117 1.95 9.42 -1.62
CA LEU A 117 2.51 9.63 -2.95
C LEU A 117 2.97 8.32 -3.59
N PHE A 118 3.62 7.43 -2.84
CA PHE A 118 4.06 6.13 -3.37
C PHE A 118 2.88 5.21 -3.72
N ARG A 119 1.81 5.21 -2.92
CA ARG A 119 0.57 4.46 -3.24
C ARG A 119 -0.10 5.01 -4.49
N ASP A 120 -0.30 6.32 -4.56
CA ASP A 120 -0.89 6.99 -5.72
C ASP A 120 -0.11 6.70 -6.99
N HIS A 121 1.22 6.84 -6.94
CA HIS A 121 2.09 6.54 -8.07
C HIS A 121 1.95 5.09 -8.54
N THR A 122 1.88 4.14 -7.61
CA THR A 122 1.71 2.71 -7.92
C THR A 122 0.36 2.44 -8.58
N LEU A 123 -0.72 2.96 -7.99
CA LEU A 123 -2.06 2.81 -8.52
C LEU A 123 -2.20 3.46 -9.91
N GLN A 124 -1.64 4.64 -10.11
CA GLN A 124 -1.68 5.32 -11.41
C GLN A 124 -0.96 4.53 -12.50
N LEU A 125 0.20 3.92 -12.19
CA LEU A 125 0.92 3.04 -13.13
C LEU A 125 0.09 1.81 -13.50
N GLU A 126 -0.54 1.17 -12.52
CA GLU A 126 -1.42 0.02 -12.73
C GLU A 126 -2.63 0.40 -13.59
N GLN A 127 -3.34 1.48 -13.22
CA GLN A 127 -4.50 1.96 -13.95
C GLN A 127 -4.13 2.35 -15.39
N ARG A 128 -3.01 3.03 -15.59
CA ARG A 128 -2.49 3.34 -16.93
C ARG A 128 -2.24 2.07 -17.74
N SER A 129 -1.63 1.04 -17.13
CA SER A 129 -1.38 -0.25 -17.78
C SER A 129 -2.68 -0.94 -18.21
N LEU A 130 -3.65 -1.05 -17.30
CA LEU A 130 -4.96 -1.66 -17.57
C LEU A 130 -5.70 -0.93 -18.71
N ASN A 131 -5.73 0.40 -18.68
CA ASN A 131 -6.39 1.18 -19.73
C ASN A 131 -5.65 1.04 -21.08
N ARG A 132 -4.32 0.96 -21.09
CA ARG A 132 -3.55 0.73 -22.31
C ARG A 132 -3.82 -0.64 -22.92
N MET A 133 -3.89 -1.69 -22.10
CA MET A 133 -4.23 -3.04 -22.55
C MET A 133 -5.64 -3.10 -23.14
N ALA A 134 -6.61 -2.44 -22.49
CA ALA A 134 -7.98 -2.36 -22.99
C ALA A 134 -8.05 -1.64 -24.35
N ALA A 135 -7.38 -0.49 -24.50
CA ALA A 135 -7.29 0.24 -25.77
C ALA A 135 -6.69 -0.61 -26.89
N GLN A 136 -5.59 -1.33 -26.60
CA GLN A 136 -4.93 -2.21 -27.57
C GLN A 136 -5.84 -3.37 -28.00
N SER A 137 -6.51 -4.02 -27.04
CA SER A 137 -7.45 -5.11 -27.33
C SER A 137 -8.59 -4.66 -28.25
N LEU A 138 -9.18 -3.48 -27.97
CA LEU A 138 -10.23 -2.90 -28.81
C LEU A 138 -9.72 -2.46 -30.18
N SER A 139 -8.48 -1.98 -30.27
CA SER A 139 -7.87 -1.63 -31.55
C SER A 139 -7.72 -2.86 -32.45
N ILE A 140 -7.27 -3.99 -31.88
CA ILE A 140 -7.18 -5.27 -32.59
C ILE A 140 -8.57 -5.76 -33.01
N ALA A 141 -9.57 -5.68 -32.12
CA ALA A 141 -10.94 -6.06 -32.45
C ALA A 141 -11.53 -5.22 -33.60
N ALA A 142 -11.22 -3.92 -33.66
CA ALA A 142 -11.63 -3.03 -34.74
C ALA A 142 -11.02 -3.43 -36.10
N GLU A 143 -9.81 -4.02 -36.12
CA GLU A 143 -9.18 -4.50 -37.35
C GLU A 143 -9.89 -5.72 -37.94
N THR A 144 -10.51 -6.55 -37.09
CA THR A 144 -11.21 -7.78 -37.48
C THR A 144 -12.74 -7.65 -37.51
N ALA A 145 -13.27 -6.45 -37.28
CA ALA A 145 -14.72 -6.21 -37.20
C ALA A 145 -15.42 -6.55 -38.52
N ALA A 146 -16.60 -7.17 -38.44
CA ALA A 146 -17.34 -7.64 -39.62
C ALA A 146 -18.09 -6.50 -40.33
N THR A 147 -18.34 -5.40 -39.62
CA THR A 147 -19.09 -4.24 -40.14
C THR A 147 -18.41 -2.93 -39.78
N ASP A 148 -18.65 -1.90 -40.59
CA ASP A 148 -18.16 -0.54 -40.31
C ASP A 148 -18.73 0.03 -39.00
N ALA A 149 -19.97 -0.33 -38.65
CA ALA A 149 -20.60 0.09 -37.40
C ALA A 149 -19.90 -0.53 -36.17
N GLU A 150 -19.59 -1.82 -36.23
CA GLU A 150 -18.84 -2.52 -35.18
C GLU A 150 -17.41 -1.98 -35.06
N ARG A 151 -16.73 -1.77 -36.19
CA ARG A 151 -15.42 -1.13 -36.24
C ARG A 151 -15.44 0.24 -35.58
N ALA A 152 -16.41 1.09 -35.93
CA ALA A 152 -16.55 2.42 -35.37
C ALA A 152 -16.78 2.39 -33.86
N ALA A 153 -17.59 1.46 -33.35
CA ALA A 153 -17.83 1.30 -31.92
C ALA A 153 -16.56 0.87 -31.17
N HIS A 154 -15.77 -0.07 -31.72
CA HIS A 154 -14.50 -0.47 -31.13
C HIS A 154 -13.49 0.68 -31.10
N VAL A 155 -13.34 1.41 -32.20
CA VAL A 155 -12.45 2.59 -32.28
C VAL A 155 -12.85 3.65 -31.26
N GLN A 156 -14.14 4.01 -31.19
CA GLN A 156 -14.63 5.00 -30.23
C GLN A 156 -14.34 4.58 -28.77
N THR A 157 -14.50 3.29 -28.47
CA THR A 157 -14.20 2.77 -27.14
C THR A 157 -12.70 2.76 -26.86
N ALA A 158 -11.87 2.37 -27.84
CA ALA A 158 -10.42 2.41 -27.73
C ALA A 158 -9.91 3.84 -27.46
N ASP A 159 -10.44 4.84 -28.18
CA ASP A 159 -10.12 6.25 -27.99
C ASP A 159 -10.45 6.74 -26.58
N SER A 160 -11.56 6.26 -26.00
CA SER A 160 -11.95 6.55 -24.63
C SER A 160 -10.93 6.02 -23.61
N TYR A 161 -10.43 4.79 -23.82
CA TYR A 161 -9.36 4.21 -23.01
C TYR A 161 -8.02 4.94 -23.20
N GLU A 162 -7.65 5.34 -24.42
CA GLU A 162 -6.47 6.17 -24.68
C GLU A 162 -6.56 7.54 -23.98
N GLY A 163 -7.76 8.12 -23.90
CA GLY A 163 -8.01 9.31 -23.08
C GLY A 163 -7.66 9.10 -21.61
N ARG A 164 -8.05 7.95 -21.03
CA ARG A 164 -7.70 7.58 -19.65
C ARG A 164 -6.21 7.31 -19.48
N VAL A 165 -5.55 6.69 -20.46
CA VAL A 165 -4.08 6.52 -20.46
C VAL A 165 -3.38 7.86 -20.33
N ARG A 166 -3.74 8.84 -21.16
CA ARG A 166 -3.18 10.20 -21.09
C ARG A 166 -3.42 10.85 -19.73
N HIS A 167 -4.63 10.72 -19.18
CA HIS A 167 -4.96 11.23 -17.85
C HIS A 167 -4.04 10.67 -16.76
N PHE A 168 -3.81 9.36 -16.75
CA PHE A 168 -2.91 8.74 -15.78
C PHE A 168 -1.44 9.09 -16.02
N GLU A 169 -1.00 9.25 -17.27
CA GLU A 169 0.36 9.72 -17.58
C GLU A 169 0.61 11.12 -17.01
N ASP A 170 -0.36 12.04 -17.12
CA ASP A 170 -0.27 13.35 -16.49
C ASP A 170 -0.30 13.28 -14.96
N ALA A 171 -1.11 12.39 -14.38
CA ALA A 171 -1.13 12.14 -12.94
C ALA A 171 0.22 11.64 -12.44
N ILE A 172 0.84 10.69 -13.15
CA ILE A 172 2.18 10.16 -12.84
C ILE A 172 3.20 11.30 -12.86
N ARG A 173 3.21 12.16 -13.90
CA ARG A 173 4.12 13.32 -13.96
C ARG A 173 3.96 14.23 -12.73
N ARG A 174 2.71 14.57 -12.37
CA ARG A 174 2.40 15.42 -11.21
C ARG A 174 2.87 14.77 -9.91
N THR A 175 2.46 13.53 -9.64
CA THR A 175 2.84 12.82 -8.41
C THR A 175 4.36 12.68 -8.28
N ARG A 176 5.08 12.40 -9.38
CA ARG A 176 6.55 12.35 -9.37
C ARG A 176 7.20 13.71 -9.13
N SER A 177 6.61 14.79 -9.64
CA SER A 177 7.04 16.16 -9.30
C SER A 177 6.85 16.43 -7.80
N GLU A 178 5.70 16.09 -7.24
CA GLU A 178 5.42 16.27 -5.81
C GLU A 178 6.34 15.43 -4.92
N MET A 179 6.65 14.19 -5.31
CA MET A 179 7.68 13.39 -4.64
C MET A 179 9.02 14.13 -4.57
N ARG A 180 9.49 14.68 -5.70
CA ARG A 180 10.76 15.43 -5.74
C ARG A 180 10.72 16.70 -4.89
N LYS A 181 9.61 17.44 -4.91
CA LYS A 181 9.41 18.63 -4.06
C LYS A 181 9.43 18.28 -2.57
N ALA A 182 8.92 17.10 -2.21
CA ALA A 182 8.98 16.57 -0.85
C ALA A 182 10.36 15.96 -0.49
N GLY A 183 11.37 16.06 -1.35
CA GLY A 183 12.70 15.48 -1.12
C GLY A 183 12.76 13.95 -1.26
N LEU A 184 11.72 13.33 -1.83
CA LEU A 184 11.64 11.89 -2.05
C LEU A 184 12.26 11.52 -3.40
N VAL A 185 12.75 10.28 -3.50
CA VAL A 185 13.24 9.70 -4.75
C VAL A 185 12.08 8.89 -5.37
N PRO A 186 11.50 9.32 -6.51
CA PRO A 186 10.46 8.55 -7.17
C PRO A 186 10.97 7.17 -7.59
N PRO A 187 10.13 6.11 -7.54
CA PRO A 187 10.50 4.80 -8.06
C PRO A 187 10.93 4.86 -9.53
N PRO A 188 11.81 3.97 -10.01
CA PRO A 188 12.17 3.92 -11.41
C PRO A 188 10.94 3.58 -12.27
N LEU A 189 10.83 4.23 -13.43
CA LEU A 189 9.80 3.89 -14.41
C LEU A 189 10.28 2.75 -15.32
N PRO A 190 9.35 1.90 -15.82
CA PRO A 190 9.65 1.01 -16.92
C PRO A 190 10.24 1.79 -18.12
N PRO A 191 11.18 1.23 -18.89
CA PRO A 191 11.84 1.96 -19.99
C PRO A 191 10.88 2.64 -20.98
N ALA A 192 9.76 1.98 -21.31
CA ALA A 192 8.73 2.54 -22.20
C ALA A 192 8.07 3.84 -21.67
N LEU A 193 8.10 4.05 -20.36
CA LEU A 193 7.53 5.21 -19.67
C LEU A 193 8.60 6.23 -19.27
N GLY A 194 9.87 6.05 -19.64
CA GLY A 194 10.95 6.97 -19.28
C GLY A 194 10.71 8.42 -19.75
N HIS A 195 9.91 8.60 -20.80
CA HIS A 195 9.49 9.92 -21.28
C HIS A 195 8.61 10.69 -20.27
N LEU A 196 8.00 10.02 -19.28
CA LEU A 196 7.23 10.65 -18.20
C LEU A 196 8.13 11.29 -17.13
N ASP A 197 9.42 10.97 -17.12
CA ASP A 197 10.38 11.63 -16.24
C ASP A 197 10.89 12.98 -16.78
N GLY A 198 10.63 13.26 -18.06
CA GLY A 198 11.02 14.49 -18.72
C GLY A 198 9.91 15.54 -18.70
N GLN A 199 10.02 16.49 -17.76
CA GLN A 199 9.84 17.95 -17.92
C GLN A 199 9.62 18.55 -16.52
N ALA A 200 10.71 18.90 -15.84
CA ALA A 200 10.67 20.06 -14.98
C ALA A 200 10.49 21.26 -15.91
N THR A 201 9.25 21.71 -16.12
CA THR A 201 9.02 23.05 -16.67
C THR A 201 9.73 24.04 -15.75
N SER A 202 10.75 24.68 -16.31
CA SER A 202 11.46 25.82 -15.72
C SER A 202 10.52 26.96 -15.37
#